data_AF-A0A6F9ZMN8-F1
#
_entry.id   AF-A0A6F9ZMN8-F1
#
_cell.length_a   1.000
_cell.length_b   1.000
_cell.length_c   1.000
_cell.angle_alpha   90.00
_cell.angle_beta   90.00
_cell.angle_gamma   90.00
#
_symmetry.space_group_name_H-M   'P 1'
#
loop_
_entity.id
_entity.type
_entity.pdbx_description
1 polymer ?
#
loop_
_entity_poly.entity_id
_entity_poly.type
_entity_poly.pdbx_seq_one_letter_code
_entity_poly.pdbx_strand_id
1 'polypeptide(L)'
;MVAMSSNNPDLKALVEFWAEDTKFCWDGVAARAEWIALREISLGKVKFTNSNNAAVVTEYDVDYLIPAEQKIGVATAYDSGTAAKPLTKDIPAALKLGKKLFGAKYKFAFMNVDTFEKLASQEEVWKKCSSFIQNATGTQDAPDLATVNAYLAKKKELYRGLQIIVIDQDIMIELADGSRVTSNPFEDDVILFSESKVLGNTYWKKPIDAKKLPGSVAEKVMHGHTLVKKYSNESPVQEVTEGIANLFPAWNLAGRSVLMQTNATSWNKN
;
A
#
# COMPACT_ATOMS: atom_id res chain seq x y z
N MET A 1 15.21 17.95 26.54
CA MET A 1 16.39 18.61 25.94
C MET A 1 16.02 19.89 25.19
N VAL A 2 14.97 19.93 24.35
CA VAL A 2 14.52 21.15 23.64
C VAL A 2 14.18 22.33 24.59
N ALA A 3 13.60 22.05 25.75
CA ALA A 3 13.28 23.09 26.75
C ALA A 3 14.53 23.71 27.43
N MET A 4 15.72 23.11 27.31
CA MET A 4 16.97 23.64 27.90
C MET A 4 17.86 24.37 26.88
N SER A 5 17.52 24.36 25.59
CA SER A 5 18.25 25.04 24.52
C SER A 5 17.54 26.27 23.95
N SER A 6 16.39 26.69 24.54
CA SER A 6 15.49 27.69 23.95
C SER A 6 16.10 29.05 23.65
N ASN A 7 17.21 29.41 24.30
CA ASN A 7 17.83 30.73 24.21
C ASN A 7 19.09 30.76 23.31
N ASN A 8 19.51 29.63 22.73
CA ASN A 8 20.66 29.58 21.81
C ASN A 8 20.27 28.88 20.49
N PRO A 9 20.25 29.61 19.36
CA PRO A 9 19.82 29.07 18.07
C PRO A 9 20.72 27.95 17.56
N ASP A 10 22.03 27.99 17.84
CA ASP A 10 22.99 26.98 17.39
C ASP A 10 22.78 25.65 18.15
N LEU A 11 22.55 25.73 19.46
CA LEU A 11 22.22 24.54 20.27
C LEU A 11 20.86 23.95 19.91
N LYS A 12 19.91 24.79 19.50
CA LYS A 12 18.61 24.34 19.00
C LYS A 12 18.77 23.60 17.65
N ALA A 13 19.53 24.17 16.71
CA ALA A 13 19.80 23.54 15.42
C ALA A 13 20.49 22.17 15.55
N LEU A 14 21.42 22.03 16.50
CA LEU A 14 22.08 20.74 16.77
C LEU A 14 21.10 19.68 17.33
N VAL A 15 20.20 20.08 18.23
CA VAL A 15 19.18 19.18 18.79
C VAL A 15 18.13 18.81 17.75
N GLU A 16 17.76 19.74 16.88
CA GLU A 16 16.85 19.51 15.75
C GLU A 16 17.47 18.53 14.76
N PHE A 17 18.71 18.77 14.32
CA PHE A 17 19.47 17.83 13.48
C PHE A 17 19.52 16.42 14.08
N TRP A 18 19.84 16.32 15.38
CA TRP A 18 19.89 15.04 16.08
C TRP A 18 18.53 14.33 16.14
N ALA A 19 17.45 15.06 16.42
CA ALA A 19 16.11 14.49 16.53
C ALA A 19 15.53 14.10 15.16
N GLU A 20 15.75 14.93 14.14
CA GLU A 20 15.31 14.72 12.77
C GLU A 20 15.89 13.45 12.17
N ASP A 21 17.18 13.18 12.39
CA ASP A 21 17.83 11.93 11.95
C ASP A 21 17.13 10.68 12.51
N THR A 22 16.82 10.67 13.81
CA THR A 22 16.18 9.50 14.44
C THR A 22 14.77 9.26 13.89
N LYS A 23 14.03 10.34 13.63
CA LYS A 23 12.71 10.29 13.00
C LYS A 23 12.81 9.82 11.55
N PHE A 24 13.77 10.35 10.80
CA PHE A 24 14.02 9.96 9.41
C PHE A 24 14.33 8.46 9.30
N CYS A 25 15.19 7.92 10.17
CA CYS A 25 15.49 6.49 10.19
C CYS A 25 14.26 5.63 10.52
N TRP A 26 13.40 6.08 11.45
CA TRP A 26 12.15 5.39 11.76
C TRP A 26 11.19 5.39 10.57
N ASP A 27 10.91 6.59 10.04
CA ASP A 27 9.95 6.80 8.96
C ASP A 27 10.41 6.08 7.69
N GLY A 28 11.72 6.05 7.39
CA GLY A 28 12.27 5.32 6.25
C GLY A 28 12.04 3.80 6.35
N VAL A 29 12.24 3.21 7.53
CA VAL A 29 11.95 1.78 7.75
C VAL A 29 10.45 1.50 7.67
N ALA A 30 9.62 2.35 8.27
CA ALA A 30 8.16 2.21 8.22
C ALA A 30 7.63 2.34 6.78
N ALA A 31 8.12 3.31 6.01
CA ALA A 31 7.78 3.50 4.61
C ALA A 31 8.19 2.29 3.77
N ARG A 32 9.36 1.69 4.04
CA ARG A 32 9.75 0.45 3.36
C ARG A 32 8.83 -0.72 3.70
N ALA A 33 8.41 -0.85 4.97
CA ALA A 33 7.43 -1.86 5.37
C ALA A 33 6.09 -1.65 4.64
N GLU A 34 5.60 -0.41 4.57
CA GLU A 34 4.36 -0.07 3.85
C GLU A 34 4.48 -0.38 2.35
N TRP A 35 5.61 -0.03 1.73
CA TRP A 35 5.86 -0.34 0.33
C TRP A 35 5.74 -1.85 0.06
N ILE A 36 6.37 -2.68 0.90
CA ILE A 36 6.29 -4.15 0.77
C ILE A 36 4.83 -4.59 0.91
N ALA A 37 4.12 -4.11 1.93
CA ALA A 37 2.74 -4.47 2.21
C ALA A 37 1.81 -4.12 1.03
N LEU A 38 1.96 -2.93 0.46
CA LEU A 38 1.13 -2.47 -0.65
C LEU A 38 1.42 -3.23 -1.96
N ARG A 39 2.69 -3.56 -2.25
CA ARG A 39 3.05 -4.41 -3.40
C ARG A 39 2.46 -5.80 -3.28
N GLU A 40 2.60 -6.44 -2.13
CA GLU A 40 2.16 -7.82 -1.95
C GLU A 40 0.63 -7.96 -2.02
N ILE A 41 -0.13 -7.00 -1.46
CA ILE A 41 -1.59 -7.08 -1.46
C ILE A 41 -2.19 -6.74 -2.83
N SER A 42 -1.47 -6.02 -3.70
CA SER A 42 -1.94 -5.70 -5.05
C SER A 42 -1.56 -6.78 -6.07
N LEU A 43 -0.39 -7.43 -5.94
CA LEU A 43 0.06 -8.43 -6.91
C LEU A 43 -0.05 -9.88 -6.43
N GLY A 44 -0.27 -10.08 -5.13
CA GLY A 44 -0.14 -11.39 -4.48
C GLY A 44 1.29 -11.85 -4.31
N LYS A 45 2.26 -10.96 -4.54
CA LYS A 45 3.70 -11.18 -4.37
C LYS A 45 4.43 -9.85 -4.30
N VAL A 46 5.64 -9.87 -3.77
CA VAL A 46 6.59 -8.75 -3.84
C VAL A 46 7.91 -9.26 -4.40
N LYS A 47 8.47 -8.51 -5.34
CA LYS A 47 9.74 -8.81 -5.99
C LYS A 47 10.76 -7.73 -5.63
N PHE A 48 11.86 -8.15 -5.02
CA PHE A 48 13.00 -7.29 -4.76
C PHE A 48 13.97 -7.38 -5.95
N THR A 49 14.39 -6.23 -6.46
CA THR A 49 15.31 -6.09 -7.60
C THR A 49 16.37 -5.03 -7.29
N ASN A 50 17.43 -4.97 -8.09
CA ASN A 50 18.41 -3.88 -8.02
C ASN A 50 17.80 -2.48 -8.23
N SER A 51 16.66 -2.39 -8.92
CA SER A 51 15.95 -1.13 -9.16
C SER A 51 14.99 -0.74 -8.04
N ASN A 52 14.86 -1.54 -6.98
CA ASN A 52 13.99 -1.21 -5.85
C ASN A 52 14.57 -1.62 -4.48
N ASN A 53 15.78 -2.18 -4.45
CA ASN A 53 16.44 -2.69 -3.26
C ASN A 53 17.95 -2.49 -3.35
N ALA A 54 18.49 -1.54 -2.59
CA ALA A 54 19.92 -1.25 -2.54
C ALA A 54 20.68 -2.20 -1.58
N ALA A 55 20.54 -3.52 -1.75
CA ALA A 55 21.14 -4.52 -0.86
C ALA A 55 22.03 -5.55 -1.59
N VAL A 56 22.81 -6.31 -0.81
CA VAL A 56 23.67 -7.41 -1.29
C VAL A 56 22.85 -8.58 -1.86
N VAL A 57 21.62 -8.78 -1.38
CA VAL A 57 20.66 -9.71 -1.99
C VAL A 57 19.89 -8.96 -3.06
N THR A 58 20.30 -9.18 -4.30
CA THR A 58 19.88 -8.40 -5.46
C THR A 58 18.52 -8.80 -5.99
N GLU A 59 18.12 -10.06 -5.81
CA GLU A 59 16.84 -10.59 -6.30
C GLU A 59 16.26 -11.66 -5.37
N TYR A 60 15.03 -11.46 -4.91
CA TYR A 60 14.24 -12.46 -4.20
C TYR A 60 12.75 -12.15 -4.36
N ASP A 61 11.96 -13.21 -4.54
CA ASP A 61 10.50 -13.13 -4.68
C ASP A 61 9.85 -13.72 -3.43
N VAL A 62 8.95 -12.95 -2.82
CA VAL A 62 8.00 -13.48 -1.83
C VAL A 62 6.66 -13.60 -2.53
N ASP A 63 6.25 -14.84 -2.82
CA ASP A 63 4.99 -15.16 -3.48
C ASP A 63 4.05 -15.87 -2.50
N TYR A 64 2.83 -15.35 -2.35
CA TYR A 64 1.79 -15.99 -1.54
C TYR A 64 1.20 -17.24 -2.19
N LEU A 65 1.64 -17.56 -3.43
CA LEU A 65 1.17 -18.67 -4.23
C LEU A 65 -0.35 -18.69 -4.36
N ILE A 66 -0.94 -17.49 -4.50
CA ILE A 66 -2.39 -17.32 -4.65
C ILE A 66 -2.84 -18.07 -5.91
N PRO A 67 -3.74 -19.07 -5.77
CA PRO A 67 -4.35 -19.77 -6.89
C PRO A 67 -4.76 -18.86 -8.04
N ALA A 68 -4.47 -19.28 -9.27
CA ALA A 68 -4.78 -18.49 -10.47
C ALA A 68 -6.27 -18.13 -10.58
N GLU A 69 -7.17 -18.99 -10.08
CA GLU A 69 -8.61 -18.73 -10.05
C GLU A 69 -9.03 -17.55 -9.15
N GLN A 70 -8.17 -17.11 -8.22
CA GLN A 70 -8.41 -15.91 -7.39
C GLN A 70 -7.95 -14.62 -8.07
N LYS A 71 -7.23 -14.72 -9.19
CA LYS A 71 -6.71 -13.60 -9.96
C LYS A 71 -7.46 -13.50 -11.29
N ILE A 72 -8.35 -12.52 -11.39
CA ILE A 72 -9.28 -12.39 -12.52
C ILE A 72 -9.06 -11.09 -13.30
N GLY A 73 -9.53 -11.05 -14.55
CA GLY A 73 -9.73 -9.80 -15.28
C GLY A 73 -11.20 -9.37 -15.25
N VAL A 74 -11.45 -8.15 -15.73
CA VAL A 74 -12.80 -7.60 -15.93
C VAL A 74 -13.45 -8.12 -17.22
N ALA A 75 -14.77 -8.00 -17.36
CA ALA A 75 -15.45 -8.39 -18.60
C ALA A 75 -15.06 -7.50 -19.80
N THR A 76 -14.75 -6.24 -19.55
CA THR A 76 -14.29 -5.26 -20.54
C THR A 76 -13.37 -4.27 -19.83
N ALA A 77 -12.19 -4.01 -20.41
CA ALA A 77 -11.19 -3.12 -19.84
C ALA A 77 -11.74 -1.69 -19.62
N TYR A 78 -11.30 -1.04 -18.55
CA TYR A 78 -11.81 0.27 -18.13
C TYR A 78 -11.24 1.43 -18.95
N ASP A 79 -10.33 1.17 -19.89
CA ASP A 79 -9.58 2.21 -20.63
C ASP A 79 -10.46 3.11 -21.53
N SER A 80 -11.67 2.67 -21.90
CA SER A 80 -12.55 3.37 -22.85
C SER A 80 -13.64 4.26 -22.22
N GLY A 81 -13.85 4.17 -20.89
CA GLY A 81 -14.87 4.97 -20.16
C GLY A 81 -16.35 4.64 -20.45
N THR A 82 -16.67 3.80 -21.44
CA THR A 82 -18.06 3.68 -21.95
C THR A 82 -18.61 2.26 -21.93
N ALA A 83 -17.77 1.24 -22.17
CA ALA A 83 -18.25 -0.13 -22.36
C ALA A 83 -18.21 -0.99 -21.08
N ALA A 84 -17.34 -0.67 -20.12
CA ALA A 84 -17.16 -1.49 -18.93
C ALA A 84 -18.35 -1.39 -17.98
N LYS A 85 -18.55 -2.44 -17.17
CA LYS A 85 -19.68 -2.53 -16.24
C LYS A 85 -19.22 -2.90 -14.82
N PRO A 86 -18.48 -2.01 -14.15
CA PRO A 86 -17.91 -2.29 -12.83
C PRO A 86 -18.97 -2.70 -11.80
N LEU A 87 -20.14 -2.04 -11.81
CA LEU A 87 -21.18 -2.19 -10.79
C LEU A 87 -22.12 -3.35 -11.06
N THR A 88 -22.44 -3.66 -12.32
CA THR A 88 -23.40 -4.73 -12.64
C THR A 88 -22.77 -6.05 -13.07
N LYS A 89 -21.49 -6.05 -13.46
CA LYS A 89 -20.77 -7.24 -13.91
C LYS A 89 -19.56 -7.56 -13.04
N ASP A 90 -18.57 -6.68 -13.02
CA ASP A 90 -17.22 -7.01 -12.56
C ASP A 90 -17.15 -7.21 -11.03
N ILE A 91 -17.59 -6.21 -10.25
CA ILE A 91 -17.65 -6.33 -8.78
C ILE A 91 -18.56 -7.50 -8.36
N PRO A 92 -19.80 -7.64 -8.88
CA PRO A 92 -20.63 -8.80 -8.56
C PRO A 92 -19.98 -10.15 -8.90
N ALA A 93 -19.18 -10.25 -9.96
CA ALA A 93 -18.45 -11.46 -10.32
C ALA A 93 -17.38 -11.79 -9.28
N ALA A 94 -16.56 -10.81 -8.88
CA ALA A 94 -15.56 -10.99 -7.81
C ALA A 94 -16.19 -11.41 -6.48
N LEU A 95 -17.30 -10.77 -6.08
CA LEU A 95 -18.04 -11.12 -4.86
C LEU A 95 -18.62 -12.55 -4.91
N LYS A 96 -19.10 -13.00 -6.07
CA LYS A 96 -19.62 -14.36 -6.26
C LYS A 96 -18.48 -15.39 -6.24
N LEU A 97 -17.35 -15.07 -6.85
CA LEU A 97 -16.17 -15.93 -6.90
C LEU A 97 -15.61 -16.17 -5.49
N GLY A 98 -15.35 -15.13 -4.70
CA GLY A 98 -14.86 -15.29 -3.33
C GLY A 98 -15.81 -16.10 -2.44
N LYS A 99 -17.12 -15.91 -2.62
CA LYS A 99 -18.13 -16.75 -1.95
C LYS A 99 -18.06 -18.20 -2.41
N LYS A 100 -17.90 -18.46 -3.71
CA LYS A 100 -17.83 -19.81 -4.29
C LYS A 100 -16.59 -20.56 -3.80
N LEU A 101 -15.43 -19.92 -3.82
CA LEU A 101 -14.16 -20.57 -3.49
C LEU A 101 -13.99 -20.76 -1.97
N PHE A 102 -14.35 -19.76 -1.17
CA PHE A 102 -13.97 -19.73 0.25
C PHE A 102 -15.10 -19.41 1.23
N GLY A 103 -16.34 -19.28 0.73
CA GLY A 103 -17.46 -18.76 1.53
C GLY A 103 -17.27 -17.30 1.97
N ALA A 104 -16.33 -16.57 1.34
CA ALA A 104 -15.95 -15.23 1.77
C ALA A 104 -17.08 -14.21 1.58
N LYS A 105 -17.15 -13.24 2.50
CA LYS A 105 -18.05 -12.09 2.41
C LYS A 105 -17.24 -10.80 2.37
N TYR A 106 -16.79 -10.41 1.18
CA TYR A 106 -15.99 -9.20 1.03
C TYR A 106 -16.76 -7.94 1.45
N LYS A 107 -16.08 -7.14 2.26
CA LYS A 107 -16.54 -5.88 2.81
C LYS A 107 -15.73 -4.71 2.29
N PHE A 108 -14.55 -4.97 1.72
CA PHE A 108 -13.65 -3.94 1.24
C PHE A 108 -13.13 -4.26 -0.15
N ALA A 109 -13.06 -3.23 -1.00
CA ALA A 109 -12.39 -3.23 -2.28
C ALA A 109 -11.30 -2.16 -2.23
N PHE A 110 -10.03 -2.57 -2.20
CA PHE A 110 -8.88 -1.68 -2.19
C PHE A 110 -8.39 -1.44 -3.62
N MET A 111 -8.08 -0.20 -3.95
CA MET A 111 -7.51 0.20 -5.23
C MET A 111 -6.77 1.53 -5.05
N ASN A 112 -5.84 1.87 -5.93
CA ASN A 112 -5.21 3.19 -5.90
C ASN A 112 -6.10 4.26 -6.55
N VAL A 113 -5.67 5.53 -6.45
CA VAL A 113 -6.42 6.69 -6.97
C VAL A 113 -6.69 6.57 -8.47
N ASP A 114 -5.68 6.22 -9.26
CA ASP A 114 -5.80 6.13 -10.72
C ASP A 114 -6.75 5.02 -11.16
N THR A 115 -6.71 3.87 -10.47
CA THR A 115 -7.66 2.77 -10.69
C THR A 115 -9.09 3.19 -10.33
N PHE A 116 -9.25 3.96 -9.24
CA PHE A 116 -10.55 4.50 -8.86
C PHE A 116 -11.06 5.51 -9.90
N GLU A 117 -10.20 6.40 -10.41
CA GLU A 117 -10.56 7.36 -11.46
C GLU A 117 -11.06 6.64 -12.71
N LYS A 118 -10.36 5.60 -13.16
CA LYS A 118 -10.81 4.74 -14.27
C LYS A 118 -12.14 4.05 -13.99
N LEU A 119 -12.39 3.60 -12.75
CA LEU A 119 -13.68 3.03 -12.36
C LEU A 119 -14.78 4.10 -12.39
N ALA A 120 -14.53 5.27 -11.80
CA ALA A 120 -15.48 6.36 -11.68
C ALA A 120 -15.81 6.99 -13.04
N SER A 121 -14.88 6.96 -14.00
CA SER A 121 -15.09 7.46 -15.36
C SER A 121 -15.97 6.58 -16.24
N GLN A 122 -16.39 5.39 -15.77
CA GLN A 122 -17.26 4.52 -16.55
C GLN A 122 -18.70 5.06 -16.62
N GLU A 123 -19.28 5.08 -17.82
CA GLU A 123 -20.65 5.55 -18.07
C GLU A 123 -21.70 4.85 -17.19
N GLU A 124 -21.52 3.54 -16.91
CA GLU A 124 -22.38 2.82 -15.97
C GLU A 124 -22.32 3.46 -14.57
N VAL A 125 -21.13 3.81 -14.11
CA VAL A 125 -20.90 4.37 -12.78
C VAL A 125 -21.53 5.76 -12.69
N TRP A 126 -21.39 6.60 -13.72
CA TRP A 126 -22.06 7.91 -13.81
C TRP A 126 -23.57 7.77 -13.65
N LYS A 127 -24.18 6.92 -14.50
CA LYS A 127 -25.63 6.73 -14.55
C LYS A 127 -26.22 6.16 -13.27
N LYS A 128 -25.50 5.25 -12.61
CA LYS A 128 -25.94 4.62 -11.37
C LYS A 128 -25.80 5.54 -10.15
N CYS A 129 -24.82 6.44 -10.18
CA CYS A 129 -24.54 7.36 -9.08
C CYS A 129 -25.26 8.70 -9.20
N SER A 130 -25.71 9.08 -10.39
CA SER A 130 -26.42 10.33 -10.65
C SER A 130 -27.91 10.29 -10.30
N SER A 131 -28.51 11.47 -10.17
CA SER A 131 -29.95 11.61 -9.99
C SER A 131 -30.73 11.32 -11.28
N PHE A 132 -32.05 11.12 -11.16
CA PHE A 132 -32.92 10.95 -12.32
C PHE A 132 -32.87 12.16 -13.26
N ILE A 133 -32.84 13.38 -12.73
CA ILE A 133 -32.80 14.62 -13.53
C ILE A 133 -31.49 14.69 -14.32
N GLN A 134 -30.34 14.49 -13.68
CA GLN A 134 -29.05 14.50 -14.36
C GLN A 134 -28.99 13.48 -15.50
N ASN A 135 -29.51 12.27 -15.26
CA ASN A 135 -29.62 11.23 -16.29
C ASN A 135 -30.53 11.65 -17.47
N ALA A 136 -31.65 12.31 -17.18
CA ALA A 136 -32.59 12.78 -18.21
C ALA A 136 -32.03 13.95 -19.03
N THR A 137 -31.21 14.81 -18.42
CA THR A 137 -30.59 15.98 -19.07
C THR A 137 -29.22 15.68 -19.67
N GLY A 138 -28.65 14.49 -19.44
CA GLY A 138 -27.32 14.13 -19.91
C GLY A 138 -26.18 14.89 -19.23
N THR A 139 -26.42 15.42 -18.02
CA THR A 139 -25.46 16.25 -17.27
C THR A 139 -24.82 15.49 -16.10
N GLN A 140 -24.74 14.17 -16.21
CA GLN A 140 -23.98 13.34 -15.27
C GLN A 140 -22.47 13.53 -15.46
N ASP A 141 -21.71 13.36 -14.39
CA ASP A 141 -20.25 13.46 -14.35
C ASP A 141 -19.68 12.30 -13.51
N ALA A 142 -18.36 12.11 -13.53
CA ALA A 142 -17.67 11.11 -12.73
C ALA A 142 -17.94 11.34 -11.23
N PRO A 143 -18.53 10.37 -10.52
CA PRO A 143 -18.82 10.52 -9.10
C PRO A 143 -17.55 10.38 -8.25
N ASP A 144 -17.53 11.08 -7.12
CA ASP A 144 -16.49 10.91 -6.10
C ASP A 144 -16.62 9.58 -5.32
N LEU A 145 -15.60 9.26 -4.53
CA LEU A 145 -15.56 8.05 -3.70
C LEU A 145 -16.75 7.96 -2.74
N ALA A 146 -17.19 9.09 -2.17
CA ALA A 146 -18.30 9.13 -1.24
C ALA A 146 -19.61 8.74 -1.93
N THR A 147 -19.85 9.23 -3.15
CA THR A 147 -21.03 8.95 -3.94
C THR A 147 -21.08 7.49 -4.39
N VAL A 148 -19.96 6.94 -4.87
CA VAL A 148 -19.88 5.51 -5.24
C VAL A 148 -20.13 4.62 -4.01
N ASN A 149 -19.49 4.91 -2.87
CA ASN A 149 -19.72 4.16 -1.63
C ASN A 149 -21.16 4.29 -1.12
N ALA A 150 -21.78 5.46 -1.24
CA ALA A 150 -23.19 5.64 -0.90
C ALA A 150 -24.12 4.80 -1.79
N TYR A 151 -23.81 4.69 -3.09
CA TYR A 151 -24.53 3.80 -3.99
C TYR A 151 -24.41 2.33 -3.56
N LEU A 152 -23.19 1.85 -3.30
CA LEU A 152 -22.93 0.49 -2.84
C LEU A 152 -23.68 0.18 -1.52
N ALA A 153 -23.66 1.12 -0.58
CA ALA A 153 -24.36 1.01 0.70
C ALA A 153 -25.90 0.94 0.55
N LYS A 154 -26.49 1.76 -0.35
CA LYS A 154 -27.92 1.73 -0.67
C LYS A 154 -28.37 0.41 -1.31
N LYS A 155 -27.42 -0.36 -1.85
CA LYS A 155 -27.64 -1.67 -2.49
C LYS A 155 -26.91 -2.80 -1.74
N LYS A 156 -26.86 -2.72 -0.41
CA LYS A 156 -26.11 -3.64 0.47
C LYS A 156 -26.45 -5.12 0.25
N GLU A 157 -27.66 -5.46 -0.16
CA GLU A 157 -28.09 -6.84 -0.42
C GLU A 157 -27.37 -7.42 -1.65
N LEU A 158 -27.13 -6.57 -2.65
CA LEU A 158 -26.40 -6.92 -3.87
C LEU A 158 -24.88 -6.93 -3.63
N TYR A 159 -24.37 -5.87 -2.99
CA TYR A 159 -22.93 -5.68 -2.80
C TYR A 159 -22.40 -6.22 -1.47
N ARG A 160 -23.23 -6.91 -0.68
CA ARG A 160 -22.86 -7.51 0.61
C ARG A 160 -22.26 -6.53 1.61
N GLY A 161 -22.58 -5.23 1.50
CA GLY A 161 -21.99 -4.16 2.32
C GLY A 161 -20.53 -3.85 1.98
N LEU A 162 -20.13 -4.03 0.72
CA LEU A 162 -18.83 -3.62 0.18
C LEU A 162 -18.63 -2.10 0.29
N GLN A 163 -17.43 -1.70 0.68
CA GLN A 163 -16.92 -0.33 0.65
C GLN A 163 -15.63 -0.30 -0.17
N ILE A 164 -15.50 0.67 -1.08
CA ILE A 164 -14.24 0.99 -1.75
C ILE A 164 -13.35 1.80 -0.79
N ILE A 165 -12.07 1.41 -0.71
CA ILE A 165 -11.00 2.11 -0.01
C ILE A 165 -9.96 2.48 -1.04
N VAL A 166 -9.72 3.78 -1.20
CA VAL A 166 -8.69 4.30 -2.10
C VAL A 166 -7.37 4.42 -1.32
N ILE A 167 -6.30 3.90 -1.92
CA ILE A 167 -4.94 4.01 -1.40
C ILE A 167 -4.26 5.15 -2.16
N ASP A 168 -4.10 6.27 -1.46
CA ASP A 168 -3.45 7.49 -1.95
C ASP A 168 -2.19 7.74 -1.13
N GLN A 169 -1.17 6.93 -1.38
CA GLN A 169 0.08 6.94 -0.63
C GLN A 169 1.24 6.78 -1.59
N ASP A 170 2.08 7.80 -1.65
CA ASP A 170 3.34 7.73 -2.39
C ASP A 170 4.51 7.42 -1.46
N ILE A 171 5.44 6.62 -1.97
CA ILE A 171 6.67 6.25 -1.26
C ILE A 171 7.84 6.47 -2.20
N MET A 172 8.86 7.17 -1.69
CA MET A 172 10.12 7.39 -2.40
C MET A 172 11.10 6.26 -2.08
N ILE A 173 11.66 5.67 -3.12
CA ILE A 173 12.80 4.74 -3.03
C ILE A 173 14.01 5.45 -3.63
N GLU A 174 15.09 5.52 -2.84
CA GLU A 174 16.41 5.92 -3.31
C GLU A 174 17.22 4.68 -3.72
N LEU A 175 17.81 4.73 -4.91
CA LEU A 175 18.65 3.66 -5.46
C LEU A 175 20.12 3.86 -5.08
N ALA A 176 20.92 2.83 -5.29
CA ALA A 176 22.35 2.85 -4.96
C ALA A 176 23.15 3.93 -5.73
N ASP A 177 22.63 4.40 -6.86
CA ASP A 177 23.21 5.51 -7.66
C ASP A 177 22.74 6.90 -7.20
N GLY A 178 21.91 6.98 -6.15
CA GLY A 178 21.34 8.22 -5.61
C GLY A 178 20.10 8.71 -6.36
N SER A 179 19.66 8.02 -7.42
CA SER A 179 18.41 8.34 -8.09
C SER A 179 17.21 7.99 -7.20
N ARG A 180 16.12 8.75 -7.35
CA ARG A 180 14.91 8.62 -6.52
C ARG A 180 13.70 8.38 -7.39
N VAL A 181 12.91 7.38 -7.02
CA VAL A 181 11.63 7.07 -7.66
C VAL A 181 10.54 7.19 -6.60
N THR A 182 9.59 8.09 -6.84
CA THR A 182 8.39 8.26 -6.01
C THR A 182 7.20 7.74 -6.78
N SER A 183 6.47 6.80 -6.19
CA SER A 183 5.23 6.30 -6.77
C SER A 183 4.32 5.70 -5.70
N ASN A 184 3.05 5.50 -6.06
CA ASN A 184 2.14 4.68 -5.28
C ASN A 184 2.59 3.21 -5.37
N PRO A 185 2.87 2.53 -4.26
CA PRO A 185 3.29 1.14 -4.34
C PRO A 185 2.14 0.20 -4.72
N PHE A 186 0.89 0.53 -4.40
CA PHE A 186 -0.25 -0.29 -4.77
C PHE A 186 -0.42 -0.25 -6.29
N GLU A 187 -0.33 -1.42 -6.93
CA GLU A 187 -0.28 -1.56 -8.38
C GLU A 187 -1.51 -0.94 -9.09
N ASP A 188 -1.24 -0.19 -10.15
CA ASP A 188 -2.28 0.37 -11.04
C ASP A 188 -3.15 -0.71 -11.65
N ASP A 189 -4.39 -0.37 -11.95
CA ASP A 189 -5.37 -1.26 -12.60
C ASP A 189 -5.65 -2.54 -11.81
N VAL A 190 -5.55 -2.48 -10.48
CA VAL A 190 -5.83 -3.61 -9.59
C VAL A 190 -6.88 -3.24 -8.55
N ILE A 191 -7.81 -4.17 -8.32
CA ILE A 191 -8.74 -4.14 -7.21
C ILE A 191 -8.55 -5.38 -6.35
N LEU A 192 -8.24 -5.18 -5.06
CA LEU A 192 -8.20 -6.23 -4.05
C LEU A 192 -9.53 -6.30 -3.30
N PHE A 193 -10.17 -7.46 -3.29
CA PHE A 193 -11.35 -7.73 -2.47
C PHE A 193 -10.98 -8.46 -1.17
N SER A 194 -11.44 -7.94 -0.04
CA SER A 194 -11.14 -8.45 1.30
C SER A 194 -12.35 -8.43 2.24
N GLU A 195 -12.36 -9.35 3.21
CA GLU A 195 -13.37 -9.43 4.27
C GLU A 195 -13.13 -8.40 5.39
N SER A 196 -11.89 -7.89 5.52
CA SER A 196 -11.45 -7.01 6.62
C SER A 196 -10.61 -5.84 6.11
N LYS A 197 -10.63 -4.71 6.84
CA LYS A 197 -9.69 -3.61 6.62
C LYS A 197 -8.29 -3.94 7.14
N VAL A 198 -8.21 -4.80 8.14
CA VAL A 198 -6.95 -5.32 8.66
C VAL A 198 -6.60 -6.57 7.84
N LEU A 199 -5.65 -6.42 6.92
CA LEU A 199 -5.28 -7.47 5.97
C LEU A 199 -4.33 -8.51 6.55
N GLY A 200 -3.55 -8.12 7.56
CA GLY A 200 -2.41 -8.90 8.01
C GLY A 200 -1.75 -8.37 9.27
N ASN A 201 -0.54 -8.85 9.53
CA ASN A 201 0.31 -8.42 10.64
C ASN A 201 1.73 -8.14 10.16
N THR A 202 2.39 -7.14 10.73
CA THR A 202 3.84 -6.98 10.58
C THR A 202 4.56 -7.86 11.59
N TYR A 203 5.15 -8.95 11.11
CA TYR A 203 6.01 -9.80 11.94
C TYR A 203 7.41 -9.22 11.98
N TRP A 204 8.01 -9.17 13.16
CA TRP A 204 9.37 -8.70 13.29
C TRP A 204 10.11 -9.43 14.41
N LYS A 205 11.43 -9.46 14.31
CA LYS A 205 12.32 -9.92 15.37
C LYS A 205 13.30 -8.81 15.71
N LYS A 206 13.70 -8.78 16.98
CA LYS A 206 14.75 -7.87 17.44
C LYS A 206 16.02 -8.10 16.59
N PRO A 207 16.59 -7.05 15.95
CA PRO A 207 17.84 -7.17 15.21
C PRO A 207 18.97 -7.70 16.11
N ILE A 208 19.92 -8.45 15.54
CA ILE A 208 21.07 -8.95 16.31
C ILE A 208 21.87 -7.80 16.92
N ASP A 209 21.95 -6.68 16.19
CA ASP A 209 22.68 -5.49 16.61
C ASP A 209 22.02 -4.77 17.80
N ALA A 210 20.77 -5.09 18.13
CA ALA A 210 20.10 -4.55 19.31
C ALA A 210 20.58 -5.20 20.63
N LYS A 211 21.49 -6.17 20.57
CA LYS A 211 22.26 -6.64 21.72
C LYS A 211 23.53 -5.80 21.86
N LYS A 212 24.00 -5.62 23.10
CA LYS A 212 25.28 -4.96 23.35
C LYS A 212 26.40 -5.83 22.77
N LEU A 213 27.07 -5.35 21.74
CA LEU A 213 28.24 -6.01 21.16
C LEU A 213 29.48 -5.59 21.96
N PRO A 214 30.39 -6.51 22.32
CA PRO A 214 31.65 -6.15 22.99
C PRO A 214 32.41 -5.08 22.20
N GLY A 215 32.84 -4.02 22.89
CA GLY A 215 33.57 -2.89 22.28
C GLY A 215 32.69 -1.88 21.53
N SER A 216 31.38 -2.08 21.42
CA SER A 216 30.48 -1.11 20.79
C SER A 216 30.16 0.04 21.76
N VAL A 217 30.45 1.26 21.32
CA VAL A 217 30.07 2.53 22.00
C VAL A 217 28.79 3.15 21.43
N ALA A 218 28.07 2.41 20.56
CA ALA A 218 26.87 2.91 19.93
C ALA A 218 25.69 2.92 20.90
N GLU A 219 24.93 4.02 20.89
CA GLU A 219 23.64 4.12 21.56
C GLU A 219 22.57 3.39 20.74
N LYS A 220 21.73 2.60 21.42
CA LYS A 220 20.84 1.65 20.76
C LYS A 220 19.49 1.58 21.48
N VAL A 221 18.43 2.00 20.80
CA VAL A 221 17.07 2.00 21.35
C VAL A 221 16.10 1.33 20.39
N MET A 222 15.31 0.41 20.90
CA MET A 222 14.18 -0.14 20.14
C MET A 222 13.00 0.81 20.24
N HIS A 223 12.43 1.17 19.09
CA HIS A 223 11.11 1.75 18.99
C HIS A 223 10.30 0.80 18.11
N GLY A 224 9.25 0.16 18.63
CA GLY A 224 8.49 -0.85 17.85
C GLY A 224 9.38 -1.89 17.14
N HIS A 225 9.24 -2.00 15.82
CA HIS A 225 9.98 -2.95 14.97
C HIS A 225 11.40 -2.49 14.57
N THR A 226 11.78 -1.24 14.83
CA THR A 226 13.04 -0.65 14.37
C THR A 226 13.96 -0.38 15.55
N LEU A 227 15.21 -0.79 15.40
CA LEU A 227 16.32 -0.35 16.21
C LEU A 227 16.83 0.97 15.65
N VAL A 228 16.77 2.03 16.44
CA VAL A 228 17.53 3.26 16.19
C VAL A 228 18.89 3.11 16.84
N LYS A 229 19.94 3.20 16.04
CA LYS A 229 21.33 3.10 16.47
C LYS A 229 22.06 4.40 16.13
N LYS A 230 22.86 4.90 17.07
CA LYS A 230 23.66 6.11 16.89
C LYS A 230 25.10 5.90 17.35
N TYR A 231 26.07 6.35 16.56
CA TYR A 231 27.47 6.32 16.90
C TYR A 231 28.25 7.41 16.15
N SER A 232 29.51 7.62 16.55
CA SER A 232 30.38 8.63 15.93
C SER A 232 31.71 8.01 15.49
N ASN A 233 32.24 8.49 14.38
CA ASN A 233 33.61 8.25 13.93
C ASN A 233 34.45 9.49 14.26
N GLU A 234 35.69 9.30 14.71
CA GLU A 234 36.54 10.42 15.14
C GLU A 234 37.34 11.05 13.98
N SER A 235 37.63 10.29 12.91
CA SER A 235 38.44 10.79 11.80
C SER A 235 38.08 10.13 10.45
N PRO A 236 37.45 10.87 9.50
CA PRO A 236 36.86 12.20 9.70
C PRO A 236 35.75 12.17 10.78
N VAL A 237 35.52 13.30 11.46
CA VAL A 237 34.44 13.41 12.44
C VAL A 237 33.11 13.22 11.71
N GLN A 238 32.38 12.17 12.08
CA GLN A 238 31.07 11.85 11.51
C GLN A 238 30.15 11.37 12.62
N GLU A 239 28.90 11.79 12.60
CA GLU A 239 27.83 11.18 13.39
C GLU A 239 26.93 10.37 12.46
N VAL A 240 26.59 9.14 12.85
CA VAL A 240 25.80 8.22 12.04
C VAL A 240 24.58 7.78 12.83
N THR A 241 23.41 7.93 12.22
CA THR A 241 22.13 7.40 12.70
C THR A 241 21.65 6.32 11.75
N GLU A 242 21.35 5.13 12.27
CA GLU A 242 20.90 3.98 11.49
C GLU A 242 19.53 3.50 11.99
N GLY A 243 18.61 3.25 11.06
CA GLY A 243 17.36 2.53 11.30
C GLY A 243 17.51 1.08 10.85
N ILE A 244 17.44 0.13 11.78
CA ILE A 244 17.65 -1.29 11.49
C ILE A 244 16.41 -2.09 11.89
N ALA A 245 15.86 -2.89 10.99
CA ALA A 245 14.74 -3.77 11.30
C ALA A 245 14.85 -5.13 10.61
N ASN A 246 14.40 -6.17 11.32
CA ASN A 246 14.12 -7.48 10.76
C ASN A 246 12.61 -7.67 10.79
N LEU A 247 11.92 -7.19 9.76
CA LEU A 247 10.46 -7.20 9.68
C LEU A 247 9.96 -7.76 8.34
N PHE A 248 8.72 -8.21 8.34
CA PHE A 248 7.96 -8.53 7.14
C PHE A 248 6.47 -8.27 7.39
N PRO A 249 5.82 -7.38 6.63
CA PRO A 249 4.36 -7.29 6.61
C PRO A 249 3.82 -8.55 5.95
N ALA A 250 2.95 -9.29 6.63
CA ALA A 250 2.41 -10.53 6.11
C ALA A 250 0.90 -10.43 5.92
N TRP A 251 0.46 -10.72 4.71
CA TRP A 251 -0.93 -10.72 4.30
C TRP A 251 -1.64 -12.04 4.67
N ASN A 252 -2.26 -12.07 5.85
CA ASN A 252 -2.96 -13.24 6.37
C ASN A 252 -4.21 -13.63 5.54
N LEU A 253 -4.82 -12.67 4.84
CA LEU A 253 -6.06 -12.88 4.08
C LEU A 253 -5.81 -13.28 2.61
N ALA A 254 -4.57 -13.45 2.17
CA ALA A 254 -4.21 -13.79 0.78
C ALA A 254 -5.03 -14.96 0.20
N GLY A 255 -5.07 -16.08 0.93
CA GLY A 255 -5.79 -17.29 0.53
C GLY A 255 -7.32 -17.18 0.55
N ARG A 256 -7.87 -16.03 0.95
CA ARG A 256 -9.32 -15.77 0.97
C ARG A 256 -9.71 -14.56 0.14
N SER A 257 -8.77 -13.86 -0.47
CA SER A 257 -9.01 -12.64 -1.24
C SER A 257 -9.12 -12.90 -2.74
N VAL A 258 -9.68 -11.94 -3.47
CA VAL A 258 -9.70 -11.95 -4.94
C VAL A 258 -8.98 -10.70 -5.42
N LEU A 259 -8.11 -10.86 -6.41
CA LEU A 259 -7.48 -9.76 -7.14
C LEU A 259 -8.13 -9.66 -8.51
N MET A 260 -8.50 -8.46 -8.90
CA MET A 260 -9.12 -8.18 -10.18
C MET A 260 -8.34 -7.12 -10.93
N GLN A 261 -7.91 -7.43 -12.15
CA GLN A 261 -7.24 -6.51 -13.03
C GLN A 261 -8.25 -5.77 -13.91
N THR A 262 -8.17 -4.44 -13.98
CA THR A 262 -9.20 -3.59 -14.61
C THR A 262 -8.90 -3.17 -16.04
N ASN A 263 -7.66 -3.27 -16.50
CA ASN A 263 -7.24 -2.95 -17.87
C ASN A 263 -7.12 -4.20 -18.77
N ALA A 264 -7.56 -5.37 -18.31
CA ALA A 264 -7.48 -6.61 -19.07
C ALA A 264 -8.63 -7.57 -18.75
N THR A 265 -8.95 -8.46 -19.69
CA THR A 265 -10.00 -9.49 -19.52
C THR A 265 -9.52 -10.77 -18.84
N SER A 266 -8.22 -10.85 -18.57
CA SER A 266 -7.59 -11.90 -17.77
C SER A 266 -6.43 -11.30 -16.98
N TRP A 267 -6.07 -11.95 -15.87
CA TRP A 267 -4.93 -11.51 -15.07
C TRP A 267 -3.62 -11.80 -15.82
N ASN A 268 -2.88 -10.74 -16.16
CA ASN A 268 -1.57 -10.83 -16.81
C ASN A 268 -0.50 -9.95 -16.14
N LYS A 269 -0.81 -9.33 -15.00
CA LYS A 269 0.15 -8.61 -14.16
C LYS A 269 1.04 -9.60 -13.39
N ASN A 270 2.32 -9.68 -13.75
CA ASN A 270 3.46 -10.19 -12.98
C ASN A 270 4.75 -9.91 -13.76
#